data_AF-A0A2I1GDU2-F1
#
_entry.id   AF-A0A2I1GDU2-F1
#
_cell.length_a   1.000
_cell.length_b   1.000
_cell.length_c   1.000
_cell.angle_alpha   90.00
_cell.angle_beta   90.00
_cell.angle_gamma   90.00
#
_symmetry.space_group_name_H-M   'P 1'
#
loop_
_entity.id
_entity.type
_entity.pdbx_description
1 polymer ?
#
loop_
_entity_poly.entity_id
_entity_poly.type
_entity_poly.pdbx_seq_one_letter_code
_entity_poly.pdbx_strand_id
1 'polypeptide(L)'
;NSSKIPNGFFKITLRRSTIGLPLKLRRVVRALGLRRLQQTVYHSQTAYIAGMILKVKEILQVNNVKKIPAPEERKKRAKKGYVII
;
A
#
# COMPACT_ATOMS: atom_id res chain seq x y z
N ASN A 1 -4.09 -28.62 10.10
CA ASN A 1 -4.01 -27.19 10.49
C ASN A 1 -3.72 -26.27 9.30
N SER A 2 -4.62 -26.14 8.32
CA SER A 2 -4.39 -25.34 7.09
C SER A 2 -5.61 -24.51 6.70
N SER A 3 -6.19 -23.77 7.64
CA SER A 3 -7.48 -23.10 7.42
C SER A 3 -7.50 -21.70 8.06
N LYS A 4 -6.71 -20.76 7.52
CA LYS A 4 -6.93 -19.29 7.66
C LYS A 4 -5.85 -18.49 6.91
N ILE A 5 -5.78 -18.59 5.59
CA ILE A 5 -5.32 -17.44 4.80
C ILE A 5 -6.55 -16.98 4.03
N PRO A 6 -7.35 -16.05 4.57
CA PRO A 6 -8.37 -15.43 3.74
C PRO A 6 -7.61 -14.71 2.63
N ASN A 7 -7.89 -15.04 1.37
CA ASN A 7 -7.41 -14.36 0.17
C ASN A 7 -7.69 -12.85 0.30
N GLY A 8 -6.73 -12.12 0.89
CA GLY A 8 -6.80 -10.70 1.16
C GLY A 8 -5.71 -9.96 0.39
N PHE A 9 -5.65 -8.66 0.61
CA PHE A 9 -4.68 -7.78 0.00
C PHE A 9 -3.88 -7.03 1.07
N PHE A 10 -2.60 -6.84 0.81
CA PHE A 10 -1.78 -5.87 1.52
C PHE A 10 -2.06 -4.48 0.97
N LYS A 11 -2.65 -3.61 1.80
CA LYS A 11 -2.70 -2.18 1.56
C LYS A 11 -1.38 -1.57 2.04
N ILE A 12 -0.50 -1.26 1.10
CA ILE A 12 0.85 -0.78 1.38
C ILE A 12 0.91 0.71 1.10
N THR A 13 1.40 1.50 2.05
CA THR A 13 1.56 2.96 1.90
C THR A 13 2.99 3.36 2.19
N LEU A 14 3.60 4.16 1.30
CA LEU A 14 4.92 4.72 1.53
C LEU A 14 4.83 5.89 2.52
N ARG A 15 5.39 5.75 3.72
CA ARG A 15 5.35 6.80 4.76
C ARG A 15 6.60 7.65 4.81
N ARG A 16 7.76 7.07 4.52
CA ARG A 16 9.04 7.78 4.52
C ARG A 16 9.66 7.82 3.11
N SER A 17 10.43 8.86 2.83
CA SER A 17 11.06 9.06 1.51
C SER A 17 12.16 8.02 1.24
N THR A 18 12.37 7.69 -0.03
CA THR A 18 13.42 6.75 -0.47
C THR A 18 14.78 7.41 -0.71
N ILE A 19 14.92 8.72 -0.53
CA ILE A 19 16.15 9.47 -0.89
C ILE A 19 17.38 9.10 -0.05
N GLY A 20 17.22 8.54 1.14
CA GLY A 20 18.35 8.05 1.96
C GLY A 20 18.65 6.57 1.80
N LEU A 21 17.83 5.82 1.04
CA LEU A 21 17.93 4.37 0.97
C LEU A 21 18.97 3.90 -0.05
N PRO A 22 19.71 2.80 0.23
CA PRO A 22 20.55 2.13 -0.76
C PRO A 22 19.80 1.77 -2.04
N LEU A 23 20.49 1.77 -3.18
CA LEU A 23 19.88 1.54 -4.49
C LEU A 23 19.07 0.24 -4.57
N LYS A 24 19.55 -0.84 -3.92
CA LYS A 24 18.86 -2.13 -3.87
C LYS A 24 17.48 -2.02 -3.20
N LEU A 25 17.37 -1.29 -2.09
CA LEU A 25 16.10 -1.07 -1.38
C LEU A 25 15.18 -0.14 -2.18
N ARG A 26 15.73 0.90 -2.80
CA ARG A 26 14.94 1.78 -3.70
C ARG A 26 14.31 0.99 -4.86
N ARG A 27 15.03 0.02 -5.44
CA ARG A 27 14.50 -0.85 -6.49
C ARG A 27 13.35 -1.73 -5.99
N VAL A 28 13.42 -2.24 -4.77
CA VAL A 28 12.32 -3.00 -4.15
C VAL A 28 11.07 -2.13 -4.00
N VAL A 29 11.21 -0.90 -3.49
CA VAL A 29 10.09 0.05 -3.36
C VAL A 29 9.47 0.37 -4.72
N ARG A 30 10.31 0.60 -5.74
CA ARG A 30 9.85 0.86 -7.12
C ARG A 30 9.14 -0.37 -7.71
N ALA A 31 9.63 -1.58 -7.45
CA ALA A 31 9.02 -2.83 -7.89
C ALA A 31 7.66 -3.09 -7.21
N LEU A 32 7.48 -2.66 -5.96
CA LEU A 32 6.17 -2.63 -5.29
C LEU A 32 5.20 -1.59 -5.92
N GLY A 33 5.67 -0.73 -6.84
CA GLY A 33 4.86 0.28 -7.51
C GLY A 33 4.75 1.62 -6.78
N LEU A 34 5.53 1.82 -5.72
CA LEU A 34 5.52 3.05 -4.92
C LEU A 34 6.54 4.04 -5.50
N ARG A 35 6.03 5.17 -6.01
CA ARG A 35 6.85 6.22 -6.65
C ARG A 35 6.82 7.54 -5.90
N ARG A 36 5.74 7.84 -5.18
CA ARG A 36 5.54 9.11 -4.45
C ARG A 36 5.24 8.86 -2.98
N LEU A 37 5.55 9.84 -2.13
CA LEU A 37 5.23 9.80 -0.70
C LEU A 37 3.70 9.69 -0.51
N GLN A 38 3.28 8.98 0.55
CA GLN A 38 1.87 8.73 0.90
C GLN A 38 1.04 7.99 -0.17
N GLN A 39 1.67 7.54 -1.26
CA GLN A 39 1.01 6.69 -2.24
C GLN A 39 0.65 5.34 -1.62
N THR A 40 -0.57 4.87 -1.88
CA THR A 40 -1.04 3.56 -1.47
C THR A 40 -1.17 2.64 -2.69
N VAL A 41 -0.66 1.41 -2.58
CA VAL A 41 -0.80 0.34 -3.57
C VAL A 41 -1.38 -0.90 -2.87
N TYR A 42 -2.11 -1.72 -3.63
CA TYR A 42 -2.72 -2.95 -3.13
C TYR A 42 -2.11 -4.13 -3.87
N HIS A 43 -1.61 -5.11 -3.11
CA HIS A 43 -1.04 -6.35 -3.64
C HIS A 43 -1.71 -7.55 -2.98
N SER A 44 -1.80 -8.68 -3.69
CA SER A 44 -2.30 -9.94 -3.11
C SER A 44 -1.38 -10.43 -1.99
N GLN A 45 -1.95 -11.08 -0.98
CA GLN A 45 -1.19 -11.67 0.12
C GLN A 45 -0.43 -12.94 -0.32
N THR A 46 0.72 -12.73 -0.93
CA THR A 46 1.66 -13.80 -1.31
C THR A 46 2.94 -13.71 -0.48
N ALA A 47 3.61 -14.84 -0.27
CA ALA A 47 4.88 -14.89 0.47
C ALA A 47 5.97 -14.02 -0.20
N TYR A 48 5.96 -13.94 -1.54
CA TYR A 48 6.88 -13.09 -2.29
C TYR A 48 6.72 -11.60 -1.95
N ILE A 49 5.48 -11.08 -2.01
CA ILE A 49 5.19 -9.68 -1.66
C ILE A 49 5.49 -9.42 -0.19
N ALA A 50 5.16 -10.36 0.70
CA ALA A 50 5.49 -10.26 2.12
C ALA A 50 7.02 -10.13 2.34
N GLY A 51 7.83 -10.93 1.65
CA GLY A 51 9.29 -10.83 1.70
C GLY A 51 9.82 -9.48 1.21
N MET A 52 9.24 -8.94 0.13
CA MET A 52 9.59 -7.60 -0.36
C MET A 52 9.24 -6.51 0.67
N ILE A 53 8.06 -6.59 1.29
CA ILE A 53 7.62 -5.66 2.34
C ILE A 53 8.59 -5.72 3.52
N LEU A 54 8.93 -6.92 4.01
CA LEU A 54 9.80 -7.10 5.17
C LEU A 54 11.20 -6.48 4.97
N LYS A 55 11.68 -6.47 3.73
CA LYS A 55 12.97 -5.86 3.36
C LYS A 55 12.99 -4.34 3.45
N VAL A 56 11.83 -3.68 3.44
CA VAL A 56 11.68 -2.21 3.52
C VAL A 56 10.62 -1.81 4.55
N LYS A 57 10.43 -2.63 5.59
CA LYS A 57 9.36 -2.50 6.60
C LYS A 57 9.42 -1.19 7.37
N GLU A 58 10.59 -0.57 7.46
CA GLU A 58 10.82 0.64 8.22
C GLU A 58 10.12 1.84 7.55
N ILE A 59 10.04 1.89 6.23
CA ILE A 59 9.51 3.06 5.50
C ILE A 59 8.06 2.90 5.05
N LEU A 60 7.49 1.70 5.21
CA LEU A 60 6.15 1.35 4.78
C LEU A 60 5.19 1.27 5.97
N GLN A 61 3.93 1.57 5.70
CA GLN A 61 2.81 1.15 6.53
C GLN A 61 1.99 0.12 5.77
N VAL A 62 1.70 -1.01 6.39
CA VAL A 62 0.95 -2.12 5.77
C VAL A 62 -0.27 -2.44 6.62
N ASN A 63 -1.42 -2.55 5.96
CA ASN A 63 -2.67 -3.01 6.56
C ASN A 63 -3.22 -4.17 5.74
N ASN A 64 -3.78 -5.17 6.42
CA ASN A 64 -4.49 -6.27 5.76
C ASN A 64 -5.92 -5.85 5.44
N VAL A 65 -6.34 -5.99 4.19
CA VAL A 65 -7.71 -5.68 3.74
C VAL A 65 -8.30 -6.86 2.98
N LYS A 66 -9.61 -7.08 3.10
CA LYS A 66 -10.29 -8.20 2.40
C LYS A 66 -10.54 -7.91 0.92
N LYS A 67 -10.77 -6.64 0.57
CA LYS A 67 -11.09 -6.21 -0.80
C LYS A 67 -10.27 -4.98 -1.18
N ILE A 68 -9.98 -4.85 -2.46
CA ILE A 68 -9.44 -3.62 -3.03
C ILE A 68 -10.61 -2.63 -3.19
N PRO A 69 -10.52 -1.39 -2.67
CA PRO A 69 -11.59 -0.41 -2.85
C PRO A 69 -11.72 0.01 -4.31
N ALA A 70 -12.98 0.24 -4.72
CA ALA A 70 -13.30 0.74 -6.05
C ALA A 70 -12.65 2.12 -6.29
N PRO A 71 -12.32 2.49 -7.53
CA PRO A 71 -11.68 3.77 -7.84
C PRO A 71 -12.41 4.99 -7.28
N GLU A 72 -13.75 4.93 -7.20
CA GLU A 72 -14.59 6.00 -6.66
C GLU A 72 -14.43 6.15 -5.14
N GLU A 73 -14.48 5.05 -4.40
CA GLU A 73 -14.31 5.02 -2.94
C GLU A 73 -12.92 5.49 -2.49
N ARG A 74 -11.90 5.35 -3.35
CA ARG A 74 -10.53 5.82 -3.07
C ARG A 74 -10.46 7.34 -2.98
N LYS A 75 -11.32 8.06 -3.70
CA LYS A 75 -11.36 9.52 -3.67
C LYS A 75 -12.09 9.94 -2.41
N LYS A 76 -11.35 10.10 -1.30
CA LYS A 76 -11.84 10.77 -0.11
C LYS A 76 -12.07 12.26 -0.41
N ARG A 77 -13.20 12.59 -1.02
CA ARG A 77 -13.66 13.96 -1.17
C ARG A 77 -14.44 14.32 0.09
N ALA A 78 -14.10 15.45 0.70
CA ALA A 78 -14.96 16.02 1.72
C ALA A 78 -16.33 16.30 1.11
N LYS A 79 -17.40 16.13 1.91
CA LYS A 79 -18.74 16.53 1.49
C LYS A 79 -18.72 18.03 1.17
N LYS A 80 -19.40 18.44 0.11
CA LYS A 80 -19.56 19.88 -0.18
C LYS A 80 -20.35 20.50 0.98
N GLY A 81 -19.79 21.54 1.58
CA GLY A 81 -20.41 22.28 2.69
C GLY A 81 -21.40 23.36 2.25
N TYR A 82 -21.77 23.39 0.97
CA TYR A 82 -22.73 24.34 0.41
C TYR A 82 -23.66 23.61 -0.56
N VAL A 83 -24.87 24.13 -0.69
CA VAL A 83 -25.84 23.74 -1.73
C VAL A 83 -26.16 25.02 -2.51
N ILE A 84 -26.09 24.95 -3.83
CA ILE A 84 -26.52 26.06 -4.70
C ILE A 84 -28.04 25.96 -4.76
N ILE A 85 -28.73 27.00 -4.30
CA ILE A 85 -30.19 27.14 -4.37
C ILE A 85 -30.51 27.89 -5.67
#